data_AF-A0A9N8ZIK5-F1
#
_entry.id   AF-A0A9N8ZIK5-F1
#
_cell.length_a   1.000
_cell.length_b   1.000
_cell.length_c   1.000
_cell.angle_alpha   90.00
_cell.angle_beta   90.00
_cell.angle_gamma   90.00
#
_symmetry.space_group_name_H-M   'P 1'
#
loop_
_entity.id
_entity.type
_entity.pdbx_description
1 polymer ?
#
loop_
_entity_poly.entity_id
_entity_poly.type
_entity_poly.pdbx_seq_one_letter_code
_entity_poly.pdbx_strand_id
1 'polypeptide(L)'
;MVNNEKISNKFVLSIDGKELDFVTGIPYKISNKEIYIDDWGGSDGSCPYLSSDDYPPVNSHHSRQLWVIKGTSHPREYKILSGRTNYYLDSKGGGHNAKLYLNSTDYSPENSCHLRQIWSFNSRNDSFKEFQIHNKQNNCYLDTRGKGRSSCIYFCSQLPTLPLLKIARLQNTNLWKFTPAFDYKLNAVISKFEYNFSLDIKIQQITKTIREDSLDNLASSAKLTTDIIFQEELTNTYSFSFNESLDFISETKLNSIIPFAGIELEFDFNHSFEANKPIAIIKKETCTITETVEVPPKSCVKATDFVDFMENIEISFEATAEITAAGDRYKKDGTIIKNAKVDADAVKLFLKENNFKGKIFKSEGNSVLAKVRGSFHGSYFLKAHRKLEDIVPKVPENTVCSENLESTHI
;
A
#
# COMPACT_ATOMS: atom_id res chain seq x y z
N MET A 1 2.53 33.91 -2.38
CA MET A 1 1.62 33.87 -1.22
C MET A 1 1.92 32.62 -0.42
N VAL A 2 1.99 32.77 0.89
CA VAL A 2 2.74 31.92 1.83
C VAL A 2 2.14 30.50 1.91
N ASN A 3 3.00 29.48 1.84
CA ASN A 3 2.66 28.10 2.19
C ASN A 3 2.12 28.10 3.64
N ASN A 4 0.79 28.04 3.81
CA ASN A 4 0.17 27.84 5.12
C ASN A 4 0.59 26.46 5.64
N GLU A 5 1.70 26.45 6.37
CA GLU A 5 2.41 25.26 6.83
C GLU A 5 1.44 24.30 7.53
N LYS A 6 1.36 23.09 6.99
CA LYS A 6 0.58 22.00 7.58
C LYS A 6 1.14 21.67 8.97
N ILE A 7 0.29 21.19 9.88
CA ILE A 7 0.82 20.57 11.10
C ILE A 7 1.56 19.29 10.67
N SER A 8 2.83 19.17 11.08
CA SER A 8 3.61 17.97 10.81
C SER A 8 2.97 16.77 11.49
N ASN A 9 2.91 15.62 10.81
CA ASN A 9 2.48 14.38 11.44
C ASN A 9 3.68 13.78 12.16
N LYS A 10 3.59 13.73 13.49
CA LYS A 10 4.56 13.06 14.35
C LYS A 10 3.80 12.23 15.37
N PHE A 11 4.31 11.06 15.70
CA PHE A 11 3.72 10.29 16.78
C PHE A 11 3.72 11.07 18.09
N VAL A 12 2.60 10.95 18.79
CA VAL A 12 2.44 11.54 20.11
C VAL A 12 3.18 10.67 21.11
N LEU A 13 4.03 11.30 21.90
CA LEU A 13 4.72 10.69 23.02
C LEU A 13 3.92 10.87 24.31
N SER A 14 3.83 9.80 25.11
CA SER A 14 3.35 9.86 26.49
C SER A 14 4.31 10.60 27.42
N ILE A 15 3.86 10.86 28.65
CA ILE A 15 4.65 11.50 29.71
C ILE A 15 5.95 10.74 30.00
N ASP A 16 5.93 9.40 30.01
CA ASP A 16 7.11 8.54 30.17
C ASP A 16 7.97 8.43 28.90
N GLY A 17 7.53 9.02 27.79
CA GLY A 17 8.29 9.10 26.54
C GLY A 17 8.07 7.94 25.58
N LYS A 18 7.07 7.08 25.81
CA LYS A 18 6.67 6.03 24.88
C LYS A 18 5.88 6.61 23.72
N GLU A 19 6.07 6.04 22.54
CA GLU A 19 5.28 6.37 21.35
C GLU A 19 3.85 5.82 21.50
N LEU A 20 2.85 6.63 21.15
CA LEU A 20 1.42 6.28 21.21
C LEU A 20 0.84 6.11 19.81
N ASP A 21 -0.28 5.38 19.70
CA ASP A 21 -0.90 5.00 18.43
C ASP A 21 -1.75 6.11 17.80
N PHE A 22 -1.24 7.34 17.82
CA PHE A 22 -1.83 8.48 17.12
C PHE A 22 -0.78 9.56 16.86
N VAL A 23 -1.03 10.39 15.86
CA VAL A 23 -0.09 11.41 15.38
C VAL A 23 -0.71 12.81 15.46
N THR A 24 0.14 13.83 15.50
CA THR A 24 -0.32 15.23 15.37
C THR A 24 -0.83 15.53 13.97
N GLY A 25 -1.68 16.55 13.83
CA GLY A 25 -2.12 17.08 12.53
C GLY A 25 -3.12 16.23 11.75
N ILE A 26 -3.50 15.06 12.28
CA ILE A 26 -4.65 14.28 11.81
C ILE A 26 -5.84 14.54 12.75
N PRO A 27 -7.08 14.63 12.25
CA PRO A 27 -8.23 14.79 13.12
C PRO A 27 -8.80 13.42 13.56
N TYR A 28 -9.24 13.38 14.82
CA TYR A 28 -9.65 12.18 15.55
C TYR A 28 -11.01 12.40 16.20
N LYS A 29 -11.75 11.31 16.39
CA LYS A 29 -12.80 11.22 17.42
C LYS A 29 -12.17 10.77 18.72
N ILE A 30 -12.42 11.52 19.79
CA ILE A 30 -11.95 11.18 21.13
C ILE A 30 -13.13 10.59 21.89
N SER A 31 -13.00 9.36 22.39
CA SER A 31 -14.11 8.66 23.04
C SER A 31 -13.71 7.91 24.31
N ASN A 32 -14.69 7.72 25.19
CA ASN A 32 -14.61 6.89 26.38
C ASN A 32 -15.76 5.88 26.31
N LYS A 33 -15.48 4.58 26.13
CA LYS A 33 -16.52 3.54 25.97
C LYS A 33 -17.63 3.92 24.99
N GLU A 34 -17.25 4.34 23.78
CA GLU A 34 -18.18 4.78 22.71
C GLU A 34 -18.96 6.07 23.00
N ILE A 35 -18.58 6.81 24.04
CA ILE A 35 -19.09 8.15 24.32
C ILE A 35 -18.06 9.17 23.85
N TYR A 36 -18.42 9.96 22.85
CA TYR A 36 -17.55 10.91 22.14
C TYR A 36 -17.54 12.29 22.80
N ILE A 37 -16.39 12.96 22.74
CA ILE A 37 -16.30 14.39 23.01
C ILE A 37 -16.92 15.14 21.83
N ASP A 38 -17.98 15.91 22.11
CA ASP A 38 -18.74 16.69 21.15
C ASP A 38 -18.69 18.17 21.53
N ASP A 39 -18.29 19.03 20.61
CA ASP A 39 -18.27 20.48 20.85
C ASP A 39 -19.68 21.09 20.95
N TRP A 40 -20.71 20.32 20.59
CA TRP A 40 -22.14 20.61 20.63
C TRP A 40 -22.56 21.88 19.88
N GLY A 41 -21.80 22.27 18.85
CA GLY A 41 -22.01 23.54 18.16
C GLY A 41 -21.52 24.75 18.96
N GLY A 42 -20.82 24.52 20.07
CA GLY A 42 -20.38 25.53 21.02
C GLY A 42 -19.43 26.58 20.46
N SER A 43 -19.37 27.71 21.16
CA SER A 43 -18.54 28.87 20.85
C SER A 43 -17.43 29.04 21.90
N ASP A 44 -16.71 30.17 21.86
CA ASP A 44 -15.78 30.52 22.93
C ASP A 44 -16.46 30.43 24.29
N GLY A 45 -15.78 29.81 25.25
CA GLY A 45 -16.25 29.64 26.60
C GLY A 45 -17.34 28.59 26.82
N SER A 46 -17.80 27.87 25.78
CA SER A 46 -18.76 26.76 25.94
C SER A 46 -18.08 25.52 26.51
N CYS A 47 -18.88 24.60 27.07
CA CYS A 47 -18.41 23.31 27.54
C CYS A 47 -18.67 22.24 26.46
N PRO A 48 -17.67 21.45 26.04
CA PRO A 48 -17.93 20.23 25.30
C PRO A 48 -18.75 19.24 26.13
N TYR A 49 -19.58 18.46 25.44
CA TYR A 49 -20.47 17.47 26.02
C TYR A 49 -20.13 16.07 25.56
N LEU A 50 -20.58 15.10 26.34
CA LEU A 50 -20.54 13.69 26.00
C LEU A 50 -21.69 13.32 25.06
N SER A 51 -21.38 12.80 23.88
CA SER A 51 -22.37 12.28 22.93
C SER A 51 -22.23 10.77 22.76
N SER A 52 -23.36 10.06 22.78
CA SER A 52 -23.40 8.63 22.42
C SER A 52 -23.47 8.42 20.92
N ASP A 53 -23.76 9.48 20.15
CA ASP A 53 -23.95 9.36 18.71
C ASP A 53 -22.58 9.39 18.04
N ASP A 54 -22.26 8.36 17.26
CA ASP A 54 -21.08 8.37 16.40
C ASP A 54 -21.44 9.03 15.05
N TYR A 55 -21.11 10.30 14.85
CA TYR A 55 -21.52 10.99 13.63
C TYR A 55 -20.62 10.61 12.43
N PRO A 56 -21.11 9.89 11.41
CA PRO A 56 -20.29 9.51 10.25
C PRO A 56 -19.97 10.73 9.37
N PRO A 57 -18.97 10.67 8.46
CA PRO A 57 -18.55 11.80 7.64
C PRO A 57 -19.65 12.54 6.87
N VAL A 58 -20.73 11.84 6.50
CA VAL A 58 -21.88 12.40 5.78
C VAL A 58 -22.85 13.20 6.68
N ASN A 59 -22.72 13.09 7.99
CA ASN A 59 -23.60 13.75 8.95
C ASN A 59 -23.21 15.22 9.15
N SER A 60 -24.18 16.13 9.19
CA SER A 60 -23.96 17.57 9.40
C SER A 60 -23.31 17.91 10.74
N HIS A 61 -23.35 17.00 11.71
CA HIS A 61 -22.74 17.13 13.03
C HIS A 61 -21.39 16.41 13.16
N HIS A 62 -20.92 15.72 12.11
CA HIS A 62 -19.63 15.02 12.10
C HIS A 62 -18.47 15.89 12.61
N SER A 63 -18.42 17.14 12.12
CA SER A 63 -17.36 18.07 12.46
C SER A 63 -17.28 18.45 13.94
N ARG A 64 -18.38 18.30 14.69
CA ARG A 64 -18.43 18.61 16.14
C ARG A 64 -17.63 17.62 16.99
N GLN A 65 -17.34 16.45 16.45
CA GLN A 65 -16.61 15.37 17.14
C GLN A 65 -15.17 15.22 16.65
N LEU A 66 -14.72 16.13 15.78
CA LEU A 66 -13.36 16.13 15.26
C LEU A 66 -12.44 16.92 16.16
N TRP A 67 -11.34 16.31 16.56
CA TRP A 67 -10.31 16.91 17.41
C TRP A 67 -8.94 16.71 16.81
N VAL A 68 -8.11 17.75 16.83
CA VAL A 68 -6.75 17.72 16.28
C VAL A 68 -5.73 17.94 17.37
N ILE A 69 -4.68 17.11 17.35
CA ILE A 69 -3.54 17.25 18.26
C ILE A 69 -2.45 18.06 17.57
N LYS A 70 -1.97 19.10 18.26
CA LYS A 70 -0.89 19.98 17.82
C LYS A 70 0.25 19.93 18.83
N GLY A 71 1.46 19.61 18.37
CA GLY A 71 2.65 19.67 19.21
C GLY A 71 2.99 21.09 19.64
N THR A 72 3.60 21.23 20.82
CA THR A 72 4.19 22.50 21.28
C THR A 72 5.71 22.51 21.04
N SER A 73 6.39 23.56 21.48
CA SER A 73 7.86 23.60 21.53
C SER A 73 8.47 22.62 22.53
N HIS A 74 7.68 22.17 23.53
CA HIS A 74 8.13 21.24 24.54
C HIS A 74 7.76 19.79 24.17
N PRO A 75 8.70 18.83 24.25
CA PRO A 75 8.40 17.43 24.05
C PRO A 75 7.29 16.97 25.01
N ARG A 76 6.38 16.10 24.54
CA ARG A 76 5.32 15.48 25.35
C ARG A 76 4.23 16.45 25.84
N GLU A 77 4.22 17.67 25.30
CA GLU A 77 3.23 18.69 25.58
C GLU A 77 2.51 19.09 24.28
N TYR A 78 1.18 19.04 24.33
CA TYR A 78 0.32 19.18 23.15
C TYR A 78 -0.83 20.12 23.43
N LYS A 79 -1.38 20.71 22.37
CA LYS A 79 -2.68 21.38 22.36
C LYS A 79 -3.70 20.50 21.64
N ILE A 80 -4.94 20.54 22.10
CA ILE A 80 -6.07 19.82 21.47
C ILE A 80 -7.05 20.88 20.95
N LEU A 81 -7.38 20.81 19.67
CA LEU A 81 -8.21 21.79 18.98
C LEU A 81 -9.48 21.13 18.43
N SER A 82 -10.60 21.85 18.45
CA SER A 82 -11.80 21.48 17.70
C SER A 82 -11.51 21.59 16.20
N GLY A 83 -11.77 20.53 15.46
CA GLY A 83 -11.63 20.49 14.00
C GLY A 83 -12.66 21.37 13.26
N ARG A 84 -13.73 21.82 13.95
CA ARG A 84 -14.77 22.70 13.39
C ARG A 84 -14.47 24.18 13.62
N THR A 85 -14.13 24.55 14.85
CA THR A 85 -14.01 25.96 15.28
C THR A 85 -12.57 26.42 15.48
N ASN A 86 -11.62 25.49 15.52
CA ASN A 86 -10.21 25.73 15.82
C ASN A 86 -9.99 26.22 17.26
N TYR A 87 -11.00 26.06 18.12
CA TYR A 87 -10.91 26.42 19.52
C TYR A 87 -10.16 25.36 20.31
N TYR A 88 -9.38 25.82 21.28
CA TYR A 88 -8.56 25.00 22.15
C TYR A 88 -9.40 24.41 23.27
N LEU A 89 -9.16 23.14 23.58
CA LEU A 89 -9.57 22.60 24.87
C LEU A 89 -8.81 23.35 25.98
N ASP A 90 -9.57 23.89 26.93
CA ASP A 90 -9.08 24.78 27.97
C ASP A 90 -9.68 24.37 29.34
N SER A 91 -8.82 24.24 30.36
CA SER A 91 -9.27 23.93 31.72
C SER A 91 -9.88 25.12 32.46
N LYS A 92 -9.75 26.33 31.92
CA LYS A 92 -10.02 27.62 32.57
C LYS A 92 -9.34 27.77 33.94
N GLY A 93 -8.29 26.99 34.21
CA GLY A 93 -7.64 26.92 35.51
C GLY A 93 -8.47 26.25 36.60
N GLY A 94 -9.61 25.65 36.27
CA GLY A 94 -10.46 24.95 37.23
C GLY A 94 -9.82 23.64 37.70
N GLY A 95 -9.92 23.34 38.99
CA GLY A 95 -9.39 22.12 39.60
C GLY A 95 -10.33 20.92 39.53
N HIS A 96 -10.27 20.07 40.55
CA HIS A 96 -11.17 18.91 40.68
C HIS A 96 -12.65 19.34 40.60
N ASN A 97 -13.47 18.56 39.88
CA ASN A 97 -14.89 18.82 39.61
C ASN A 97 -15.16 19.99 38.63
N ALA A 98 -14.15 20.70 38.13
CA ALA A 98 -14.36 21.73 37.13
C ALA A 98 -14.78 21.12 35.79
N LYS A 99 -15.52 21.89 34.99
CA LYS A 99 -15.90 21.53 33.62
C LYS A 99 -14.76 21.83 32.65
N LEU A 100 -14.70 21.07 31.56
CA LEU A 100 -13.89 21.39 30.39
C LEU A 100 -14.54 22.52 29.57
N TYR A 101 -13.73 23.37 28.95
CA TYR A 101 -14.19 24.48 28.12
C TYR A 101 -13.48 24.54 26.78
N LEU A 102 -14.08 25.28 25.85
CA LEU A 102 -13.46 25.75 24.62
C LEU A 102 -12.96 27.17 24.78
N ASN A 103 -11.84 27.47 24.15
CA ASN A 103 -11.28 28.83 24.10
C ASN A 103 -10.77 29.14 22.69
N SER A 104 -11.17 30.28 22.15
CA SER A 104 -10.77 30.80 20.85
C SER A 104 -9.34 31.35 20.81
N THR A 105 -8.79 31.73 21.96
CA THR A 105 -7.47 32.34 22.08
C THR A 105 -6.38 31.27 22.14
N ASP A 106 -5.40 31.33 21.23
CA ASP A 106 -4.15 30.55 21.34
C ASP A 106 -3.20 31.25 22.33
N TYR A 107 -3.15 30.79 23.58
CA TYR A 107 -2.26 31.41 24.57
C TYR A 107 -0.79 31.09 24.26
N SER A 108 0.03 32.13 24.10
CA SER A 108 1.48 32.03 23.96
C SER A 108 2.15 31.55 25.26
N PRO A 109 3.36 30.98 25.22
CA PRO A 109 4.06 30.47 26.40
C PRO A 109 4.23 31.48 27.55
N GLU A 110 4.30 32.77 27.23
CA GLU A 110 4.48 33.85 28.20
C GLU A 110 3.17 34.20 28.95
N ASN A 111 2.01 33.77 28.43
CA ASN A 111 0.73 34.06 29.04
C ASN A 111 0.48 33.15 30.26
N SER A 112 0.02 33.72 31.38
CA SER A 112 -0.30 32.96 32.60
C SER A 112 -1.38 31.89 32.40
N CYS A 113 -2.18 32.01 31.35
CA CYS A 113 -3.21 31.05 30.97
C CYS A 113 -2.71 29.95 30.01
N HIS A 114 -1.45 30.00 29.55
CA HIS A 114 -0.89 29.07 28.58
C HIS A 114 -1.10 27.60 28.97
N LEU A 115 -0.71 27.26 30.20
CA LEU A 115 -0.76 25.90 30.72
C LEU A 115 -2.19 25.32 30.80
N ARG A 116 -3.22 26.17 30.72
CA ARG A 116 -4.63 25.73 30.69
C ARG A 116 -4.96 24.93 29.43
N GLN A 117 -4.21 25.17 28.36
CA GLN A 117 -4.37 24.53 27.05
C GLN A 117 -3.30 23.48 26.76
N ILE A 118 -2.44 23.19 27.74
CA ILE A 118 -1.36 22.21 27.59
C ILE A 118 -1.80 20.87 28.16
N TRP A 119 -1.69 19.86 27.30
CA TRP A 119 -2.14 18.50 27.52
C TRP A 119 -0.98 17.52 27.38
N SER A 120 -0.99 16.49 28.21
CA SER A 120 -0.06 15.36 28.14
C SER A 120 -0.83 14.05 28.27
N PHE A 121 -0.22 12.96 27.79
CA PHE A 121 -0.90 11.67 27.70
C PHE A 121 -0.19 10.62 28.55
N ASN A 122 -0.95 9.80 29.26
CA ASN A 122 -0.42 8.68 30.02
C ASN A 122 -1.02 7.37 29.52
N SER A 123 -0.16 6.40 29.19
CA SER A 123 -0.59 5.04 28.87
C SER A 123 -0.56 4.20 30.14
N ARG A 124 -1.70 3.65 30.55
CA ARG A 124 -1.81 2.95 31.84
C ARG A 124 -1.39 1.47 31.77
N ASN A 125 -1.34 0.89 30.57
CA ASN A 125 -1.09 -0.53 30.31
C ASN A 125 -0.27 -0.71 29.02
N ASP A 126 0.13 -1.95 28.72
CA ASP A 126 0.67 -2.37 27.41
C ASP A 126 -0.37 -2.26 26.27
N SER A 127 -1.61 -1.88 26.57
CA SER A 127 -2.62 -1.56 25.56
C SER A 127 -2.42 -0.13 25.04
N PHE A 128 -1.73 0.01 23.91
CA PHE A 128 -1.46 1.28 23.23
C PHE A 128 -2.69 2.00 22.62
N LYS A 129 -3.92 1.67 23.03
CA LYS A 129 -5.15 2.16 22.40
C LYS A 129 -6.01 3.09 23.26
N GLU A 130 -5.76 3.15 24.56
CA GLU A 130 -6.51 4.00 25.49
C GLU A 130 -5.57 4.73 26.45
N PHE A 131 -5.82 6.02 26.66
CA PHE A 131 -4.90 6.92 27.36
C PHE A 131 -5.63 7.83 28.34
N GLN A 132 -4.95 8.21 29.42
CA GLN A 132 -5.41 9.31 30.26
C GLN A 132 -4.92 10.64 29.67
N ILE A 133 -5.81 11.64 29.65
CA ILE A 133 -5.50 12.98 29.15
C ILE A 133 -5.32 13.90 30.35
N HIS A 134 -4.10 14.37 30.58
CA HIS A 134 -3.68 15.20 31.71
C HIS A 134 -3.57 16.66 31.30
N ASN A 135 -4.08 17.58 32.12
CA ASN A 135 -3.91 19.01 31.93
C ASN A 135 -2.80 19.56 32.81
N LYS A 136 -1.90 20.34 32.21
CA LYS A 136 -0.69 20.82 32.90
C LYS A 136 -0.98 21.83 34.00
N GLN A 137 -1.94 22.75 33.80
CA GLN A 137 -2.24 23.82 34.77
C GLN A 137 -2.80 23.29 36.09
N ASN A 138 -3.82 22.44 36.02
CA ASN A 138 -4.60 22.02 37.19
C ASN A 138 -4.16 20.66 37.75
N ASN A 139 -3.18 20.01 37.10
CA ASN A 139 -2.69 18.67 37.43
C ASN A 139 -3.81 17.61 37.54
N CYS A 140 -4.85 17.73 36.72
CA CYS A 140 -6.00 16.83 36.70
C CYS A 140 -6.13 16.10 35.36
N TYR A 141 -6.89 15.01 35.37
CA TYR A 141 -7.23 14.22 34.20
C TYR A 141 -8.65 14.49 33.70
N LEU A 142 -8.86 14.39 32.38
CA LEU A 142 -10.21 14.39 31.80
C LEU A 142 -10.97 13.13 32.21
N ASP A 143 -12.20 13.30 32.67
CA ASP A 143 -13.02 12.25 33.26
C ASP A 143 -14.51 12.45 32.93
N THR A 144 -15.19 11.36 32.57
CA THR A 144 -16.65 11.34 32.38
C THR A 144 -17.42 11.28 33.70
N ARG A 145 -16.75 10.88 34.78
CA ARG A 145 -17.28 10.61 36.12
C ARG A 145 -18.41 9.58 36.14
N GLY A 146 -18.39 8.67 35.16
CA GLY A 146 -19.47 7.71 34.94
C GLY A 146 -20.78 8.36 34.50
N LYS A 147 -20.75 9.63 34.10
CA LYS A 147 -21.90 10.30 33.47
C LYS A 147 -22.01 9.88 32.01
N GLY A 148 -23.24 9.78 31.53
CA GLY A 148 -23.57 9.40 30.16
C GLY A 148 -23.78 10.60 29.24
N ARG A 149 -24.57 10.37 28.19
CA ARG A 149 -24.92 11.35 27.15
C ARG A 149 -25.39 12.70 27.73
N SER A 150 -25.11 13.77 26.99
CA SER A 150 -25.51 15.16 27.27
C SER A 150 -24.97 15.71 28.59
N SER A 151 -23.94 15.07 29.15
CA SER A 151 -23.23 15.56 30.34
C SER A 151 -21.96 16.30 29.95
N CYS A 152 -21.59 17.32 30.73
CA CYS A 152 -20.29 17.97 30.57
C CYS A 152 -19.15 17.00 30.90
N ILE A 153 -17.98 17.29 30.35
CA ILE A 153 -16.73 16.61 30.72
C ILE A 153 -16.12 17.33 31.92
N TYR A 154 -15.54 16.56 32.86
CA TYR A 154 -15.02 17.09 34.11
C TYR A 154 -13.56 16.73 34.33
N PHE A 155 -12.94 17.41 35.29
CA PHE A 155 -11.61 17.07 35.79
C PHE A 155 -11.65 16.19 37.04
N CYS A 156 -10.77 15.20 37.08
CA CYS A 156 -10.52 14.34 38.23
C CYS A 156 -9.07 14.49 38.72
N SER A 157 -8.86 14.49 40.04
CA SER A 157 -7.55 14.71 40.67
C SER A 157 -6.78 13.41 40.93
N GLN A 158 -7.39 12.24 40.73
CA GLN A 158 -6.81 10.96 41.12
C GLN A 158 -6.03 10.29 39.97
N LEU A 159 -4.75 9.99 40.23
CA LEU A 159 -4.12 8.76 39.77
C LEU A 159 -4.74 7.61 40.58
N PRO A 160 -5.29 6.54 39.97
CA PRO A 160 -5.88 5.48 40.76
C PRO A 160 -4.77 4.58 41.30
N THR A 161 -4.33 4.87 42.52
CA THR A 161 -3.52 3.98 43.37
C THR A 161 -4.42 2.85 43.91
N LEU A 162 -4.05 1.59 43.62
CA LEU A 162 -4.72 0.30 43.95
C LEU A 162 -4.92 0.04 45.47
N PRO A 163 -5.57 -1.08 45.89
CA PRO A 163 -6.73 -1.81 45.34
C PRO A 163 -7.82 -2.05 46.42
N LEU A 164 -9.08 -2.24 46.04
CA LEU A 164 -10.09 -3.04 46.79
C LEU A 164 -11.44 -2.94 46.08
N LEU A 165 -11.80 -4.02 45.35
CA LEU A 165 -13.13 -4.58 45.03
C LEU A 165 -14.38 -3.72 44.73
N LYS A 166 -14.34 -2.38 44.80
CA LYS A 166 -15.39 -1.44 44.33
C LYS A 166 -14.93 -0.59 43.13
N ILE A 167 -13.69 -0.78 42.68
CA ILE A 167 -12.96 0.14 41.79
C ILE A 167 -13.10 -0.21 40.28
N ALA A 168 -13.77 -1.31 39.92
CA ALA A 168 -14.00 -1.64 38.51
C ALA A 168 -14.81 -0.57 37.74
N ARG A 169 -15.64 0.24 38.43
CA ARG A 169 -16.42 1.34 37.80
C ARG A 169 -15.62 2.63 37.60
N LEU A 170 -14.63 2.92 38.45
CA LEU A 170 -13.81 4.15 38.37
C LEU A 170 -12.62 4.01 37.42
N GLN A 171 -12.20 2.77 37.10
CA GLN A 171 -10.98 2.55 36.32
C GLN A 171 -11.08 2.93 34.84
N ASN A 172 -12.29 3.11 34.30
CA ASN A 172 -12.49 3.36 32.87
C ASN A 172 -13.15 4.71 32.56
N THR A 173 -13.36 5.60 33.53
CA THR A 173 -14.05 6.89 33.27
C THR A 173 -13.10 7.98 32.76
N ASN A 174 -11.78 7.75 32.84
CA ASN A 174 -10.73 8.67 32.42
C ASN A 174 -9.79 8.07 31.36
N LEU A 175 -10.19 6.95 30.75
CA LEU A 175 -9.47 6.30 29.65
C LEU A 175 -10.11 6.73 28.33
N TRP A 176 -9.32 7.34 27.46
CA TRP A 176 -9.79 7.92 26.21
C TRP A 176 -9.11 7.24 25.03
N LYS A 177 -9.90 6.88 24.02
CA LYS A 177 -9.46 6.33 22.75
C LYS A 177 -9.45 7.42 21.70
N PHE A 178 -8.42 7.44 20.87
CA PHE A 178 -8.33 8.28 19.68
C PHE A 178 -8.59 7.42 18.47
N THR A 179 -9.73 7.64 17.81
CA THR A 179 -10.08 6.94 16.57
C THR A 179 -9.90 7.89 15.40
N PRO A 180 -9.02 7.60 14.41
CA PRO A 180 -8.93 8.41 13.20
C PRO A 180 -10.31 8.58 12.55
N ALA A 181 -10.67 9.81 12.19
CA ALA A 181 -12.03 10.13 11.77
C ALA A 181 -12.18 10.40 10.26
N PHE A 182 -11.20 9.96 9.46
CA PHE A 182 -11.17 10.23 8.02
C PHE A 182 -10.76 9.01 7.23
N ASP A 183 -11.29 8.97 6.01
CA ASP A 183 -10.82 8.07 4.98
C ASP A 183 -9.40 8.47 4.58
N TYR A 184 -8.53 7.46 4.49
CA TYR A 184 -7.20 7.60 3.93
C TYR A 184 -7.05 6.58 2.80
N LYS A 185 -6.15 6.89 1.89
CA LYS A 185 -5.81 6.05 0.74
C LYS A 185 -4.35 5.71 0.84
N LEU A 186 -4.04 4.41 0.96
CA LEU A 186 -2.68 3.90 0.84
C LEU A 186 -2.38 3.65 -0.64
N ASN A 187 -1.16 3.95 -1.08
CA ASN A 187 -0.66 3.57 -2.40
C ASN A 187 0.69 2.89 -2.23
N ALA A 188 1.00 1.91 -3.07
CA ALA A 188 2.25 1.17 -3.00
C ALA A 188 2.94 1.05 -4.36
N VAL A 189 4.26 1.19 -4.37
CA VAL A 189 5.10 0.85 -5.52
C VAL A 189 6.05 -0.26 -5.08
N ILE A 190 5.90 -1.44 -5.66
CA ILE A 190 6.73 -2.61 -5.37
C ILE A 190 7.80 -2.71 -6.43
N SER A 191 9.05 -2.73 -6.01
CA SER A 191 10.21 -2.74 -6.90
C SER A 191 11.40 -3.45 -6.25
N LYS A 192 12.53 -3.51 -6.98
CA LYS A 192 13.79 -4.11 -6.49
C LYS A 192 13.60 -5.55 -6.04
N PHE A 193 13.09 -6.37 -6.95
CA PHE A 193 12.89 -7.80 -6.71
C PHE A 193 14.23 -8.53 -6.63
N GLU A 194 14.43 -9.26 -5.54
CA GLU A 194 15.52 -10.19 -5.32
C GLU A 194 14.95 -11.61 -5.37
N TYR A 195 15.18 -12.29 -6.49
CA TYR A 195 14.72 -13.65 -6.73
C TYR A 195 15.67 -14.67 -6.11
N ASN A 196 15.14 -15.61 -5.34
CA ASN A 196 15.91 -16.70 -4.76
C ASN A 196 15.81 -17.94 -5.67
N PHE A 197 16.84 -18.14 -6.48
CA PHE A 197 16.91 -19.24 -7.42
C PHE A 197 17.34 -20.54 -6.74
N SER A 198 16.50 -21.57 -6.77
CA SER A 198 16.95 -22.94 -6.48
C SER A 198 17.75 -23.50 -7.66
N LEU A 199 18.67 -24.42 -7.38
CA LEU A 199 19.51 -25.07 -8.40
C LEU A 199 18.68 -25.83 -9.45
N ASP A 200 17.46 -26.23 -9.10
CA ASP A 200 16.57 -27.06 -9.93
C ASP A 200 15.79 -26.27 -11.00
N ILE A 201 15.84 -24.93 -11.01
CA ILE A 201 15.02 -24.12 -11.94
C ILE A 201 15.41 -24.36 -13.42
N LYS A 202 16.65 -24.80 -13.69
CA LYS A 202 17.04 -25.23 -15.05
C LYS A 202 16.22 -26.42 -15.58
N ILE A 203 15.59 -27.20 -14.71
CA ILE A 203 14.75 -28.35 -15.08
C ILE A 203 13.43 -27.89 -15.74
N GLN A 204 13.05 -26.62 -15.61
CA GLN A 204 11.78 -26.08 -16.11
C GLN A 204 11.89 -25.39 -17.48
N GLN A 205 13.09 -25.33 -18.08
CA GLN A 205 13.27 -24.85 -19.44
C GLN A 205 13.00 -25.98 -20.43
N ILE A 206 12.08 -25.74 -21.36
CA ILE A 206 11.71 -26.69 -22.42
C ILE A 206 11.81 -26.03 -23.79
N THR A 207 12.26 -26.78 -24.78
CA THR A 207 12.23 -26.35 -26.17
C THR A 207 11.03 -26.99 -26.85
N LYS A 208 10.10 -26.17 -27.34
CA LYS A 208 8.92 -26.63 -28.07
C LYS A 208 9.11 -26.38 -29.56
N THR A 209 8.85 -27.40 -30.37
CA THR A 209 8.68 -27.21 -31.81
C THR A 209 7.35 -26.51 -32.05
N ILE A 210 7.39 -25.39 -32.74
CA ILE A 210 6.23 -24.56 -33.05
C ILE A 210 5.80 -24.73 -34.50
N ARG A 211 6.75 -24.90 -35.42
CA ARG A 211 6.47 -25.07 -36.84
C ARG A 211 7.57 -25.87 -37.55
N GLU A 212 7.17 -26.61 -38.57
CA GLU A 212 8.07 -27.23 -39.53
C GLU A 212 7.62 -26.85 -40.94
N ASP A 213 8.54 -26.33 -41.75
CA ASP A 213 8.37 -26.05 -43.17
C ASP A 213 9.43 -26.81 -43.97
N SER A 214 9.11 -27.15 -45.22
CA SER A 214 10.05 -27.75 -46.17
C SER A 214 10.09 -26.91 -47.44
N LEU A 215 11.30 -26.67 -47.94
CA LEU A 215 11.53 -25.90 -49.14
C LEU A 215 12.26 -26.75 -50.18
N ASP A 216 11.54 -27.12 -51.24
CA ASP A 216 12.04 -27.95 -52.33
C ASP A 216 12.52 -27.10 -53.50
N ASN A 217 13.77 -27.27 -53.90
CA ASN A 217 14.27 -26.74 -55.16
C ASN A 217 14.31 -27.83 -56.22
N LEU A 218 13.24 -27.90 -57.02
CA LEU A 218 13.11 -28.84 -58.13
C LEU A 218 13.89 -28.42 -59.38
N ALA A 219 14.53 -27.25 -59.38
CA ALA A 219 15.30 -26.79 -60.53
C ALA A 219 16.49 -27.72 -60.78
N SER A 220 16.80 -27.93 -62.06
CA SER A 220 17.88 -28.84 -62.48
C SER A 220 19.28 -28.26 -62.27
N SER A 221 19.41 -26.93 -62.22
CA SER A 221 20.71 -26.24 -62.21
C SER A 221 20.73 -24.87 -61.49
N ALA A 222 19.58 -24.26 -61.22
CA ALA A 222 19.51 -22.96 -60.56
C ALA A 222 19.32 -23.10 -59.04
N LYS A 223 20.04 -22.29 -58.26
CA LYS A 223 19.77 -22.13 -56.82
C LYS A 223 18.47 -21.38 -56.60
N LEU A 224 17.73 -21.73 -55.55
CA LEU A 224 16.57 -20.99 -55.09
C LEU A 224 16.97 -20.18 -53.85
N THR A 225 16.83 -18.86 -53.91
CA THR A 225 17.02 -17.99 -52.74
C THR A 225 15.66 -17.47 -52.32
N THR A 226 15.26 -17.72 -51.08
CA THR A 226 13.98 -17.24 -50.54
C THR A 226 14.13 -16.85 -49.09
N ASP A 227 13.32 -15.88 -48.66
CA ASP A 227 13.15 -15.59 -47.25
C ASP A 227 12.10 -16.52 -46.68
N ILE A 228 12.42 -17.15 -45.55
CA ILE A 228 11.45 -17.88 -44.75
C ILE A 228 11.08 -16.97 -43.58
N ILE A 229 9.88 -16.39 -43.64
CA ILE A 229 9.34 -15.52 -42.59
C ILE A 229 8.41 -16.35 -41.72
N PHE A 230 8.73 -16.42 -40.45
CA PHE A 230 7.87 -16.96 -39.41
C PHE A 230 7.37 -15.83 -38.52
N GLN A 231 6.07 -15.87 -38.21
CA GLN A 231 5.45 -14.97 -37.25
C GLN A 231 4.39 -15.74 -36.46
N GLU A 232 4.49 -15.75 -35.13
CA GLU A 232 3.52 -16.40 -34.25
C GLU A 232 3.27 -15.57 -33.00
N GLU A 233 2.03 -15.60 -32.52
CA GLU A 233 1.65 -14.96 -31.26
C GLU A 233 1.78 -15.97 -30.12
N LEU A 234 2.72 -15.71 -29.21
CA LEU A 234 2.95 -16.50 -28.02
C LEU A 234 2.30 -15.83 -26.81
N THR A 235 1.77 -16.65 -25.90
CA THR A 235 1.13 -16.16 -24.68
C THR A 235 2.05 -16.37 -23.48
N ASN A 236 2.44 -15.26 -22.86
CA ASN A 236 3.19 -15.21 -21.62
C ASN A 236 2.24 -15.01 -20.44
N THR A 237 2.40 -15.80 -19.38
CA THR A 237 1.64 -15.67 -18.14
C THR A 237 2.60 -15.37 -16.99
N TYR A 238 2.30 -14.32 -16.24
CA TYR A 238 3.05 -13.89 -15.07
C TYR A 238 2.09 -13.82 -13.88
N SER A 239 2.48 -14.35 -12.74
CA SER A 239 1.67 -14.33 -11.53
C SER A 239 2.51 -14.00 -10.32
N PHE A 240 2.03 -13.08 -9.49
CA PHE A 240 2.71 -12.67 -8.25
C PHE A 240 1.79 -12.91 -7.07
N SER A 241 2.28 -13.58 -6.03
CA SER A 241 1.62 -13.72 -4.74
C SER A 241 2.48 -13.10 -3.64
N PHE A 242 1.87 -12.41 -2.69
CA PHE A 242 2.56 -11.78 -1.56
C PHE A 242 2.20 -12.47 -0.26
N ASN A 243 3.18 -12.69 0.61
CA ASN A 243 2.95 -13.30 1.92
C ASN A 243 2.31 -12.30 2.89
N GLU A 244 2.65 -11.02 2.75
CA GLU A 244 2.03 -9.93 3.51
C GLU A 244 0.72 -9.49 2.87
N SER A 245 -0.32 -9.30 3.70
CA SER A 245 -1.58 -8.70 3.27
C SER A 245 -1.53 -7.18 3.41
N LEU A 246 -2.10 -6.50 2.43
CA LEU A 246 -2.39 -5.07 2.54
C LEU A 246 -3.69 -4.73 1.81
N ASP A 247 -4.80 -4.95 2.52
CA ASP A 247 -6.17 -5.02 1.98
C ASP A 247 -6.77 -3.67 1.53
N PHE A 248 -6.09 -2.54 1.75
CA PHE A 248 -6.66 -1.18 1.61
C PHE A 248 -5.83 -0.23 0.72
N ILE A 249 -4.96 -0.77 -0.12
CA ILE A 249 -4.27 0.04 -1.13
C ILE A 249 -5.25 0.43 -2.24
N SER A 250 -5.33 1.73 -2.51
CA SER A 250 -6.12 2.30 -3.61
C SER A 250 -5.47 2.05 -4.97
N GLU A 251 -4.13 2.09 -5.03
CA GLU A 251 -3.37 1.89 -6.26
C GLU A 251 -2.02 1.24 -5.95
N THR A 252 -1.73 0.11 -6.60
CA THR A 252 -0.45 -0.60 -6.48
C THR A 252 0.22 -0.65 -7.84
N LYS A 253 1.50 -0.27 -7.91
CA LYS A 253 2.35 -0.48 -9.09
C LYS A 253 3.41 -1.52 -8.78
N LEU A 254 3.71 -2.39 -9.74
CA LEU A 254 4.76 -3.40 -9.63
C LEU A 254 5.73 -3.28 -10.78
N ASN A 255 6.98 -2.99 -10.44
CA ASN A 255 8.07 -2.83 -11.40
C ASN A 255 9.05 -3.98 -11.17
N SER A 256 8.97 -4.99 -12.02
CA SER A 256 9.80 -6.19 -11.90
C SER A 256 10.55 -6.52 -13.18
N ILE A 257 11.74 -7.11 -13.02
CA ILE A 257 12.50 -7.73 -14.10
C ILE A 257 12.13 -9.21 -14.10
N ILE A 258 11.56 -9.69 -15.20
CA ILE A 258 11.17 -11.09 -15.34
C ILE A 258 12.42 -11.98 -15.30
N PRO A 259 12.49 -12.94 -14.35
CA PRO A 259 13.63 -13.86 -14.24
C PRO A 259 13.96 -14.56 -15.56
N PHE A 260 15.25 -14.77 -15.85
CA PHE A 260 15.76 -15.42 -17.08
C PHE A 260 15.51 -14.69 -18.41
N ALA A 261 14.39 -13.98 -18.55
CA ALA A 261 14.10 -13.15 -19.72
C ALA A 261 14.83 -11.80 -19.65
N GLY A 262 15.05 -11.26 -18.44
CA GLY A 262 15.69 -9.96 -18.25
C GLY A 262 14.82 -8.78 -18.70
N ILE A 263 13.53 -9.00 -18.93
CA ILE A 263 12.59 -8.00 -19.41
C ILE A 263 12.02 -7.24 -18.22
N GLU A 264 12.17 -5.92 -18.22
CA GLU A 264 11.52 -5.04 -17.25
C GLU A 264 10.05 -4.84 -17.62
N LEU A 265 9.15 -5.13 -16.70
CA LEU A 265 7.72 -4.95 -16.85
C LEU A 265 7.15 -4.13 -15.69
N GLU A 266 6.38 -3.09 -16.04
CA GLU A 266 5.50 -2.38 -15.13
C GLU A 266 4.10 -2.99 -15.21
N PHE A 267 3.50 -3.21 -14.05
CA PHE A 267 2.13 -3.68 -13.90
C PHE A 267 1.36 -2.74 -12.97
N ASP A 268 0.29 -2.16 -13.49
CA ASP A 268 -0.64 -1.33 -12.72
C ASP A 268 -1.76 -2.18 -12.15
N PHE A 269 -2.01 -2.07 -10.85
CA PHE A 269 -3.08 -2.76 -10.15
C PHE A 269 -3.98 -1.77 -9.41
N ASN A 270 -5.29 -1.87 -9.67
CA ASN A 270 -6.32 -1.10 -8.96
C ASN A 270 -6.84 -1.82 -7.70
N HIS A 271 -6.07 -2.76 -7.15
CA HIS A 271 -6.52 -3.59 -6.04
C HIS A 271 -5.44 -3.77 -4.98
N SER A 272 -5.91 -3.97 -3.75
CA SER A 272 -5.13 -4.50 -2.65
C SER A 272 -4.60 -5.90 -2.97
N PHE A 273 -3.44 -6.25 -2.41
CA PHE A 273 -2.95 -7.62 -2.45
C PHE A 273 -3.30 -8.31 -1.13
N GLU A 274 -4.27 -9.22 -1.21
CA GLU A 274 -4.58 -10.19 -0.15
C GLU A 274 -3.41 -11.17 -0.01
N ALA A 275 -3.07 -11.52 1.23
CA ALA A 275 -2.00 -12.48 1.48
C ALA A 275 -2.26 -13.81 0.75
N ASN A 276 -1.26 -14.28 0.02
CA ASN A 276 -1.20 -15.53 -0.73
C ASN A 276 -2.19 -15.63 -1.89
N LYS A 277 -2.80 -14.52 -2.33
CA LYS A 277 -3.66 -14.52 -3.52
C LYS A 277 -2.84 -14.15 -4.75
N PRO A 278 -2.73 -15.04 -5.74
CA PRO A 278 -1.97 -14.76 -6.95
C PRO A 278 -2.68 -13.71 -7.81
N ILE A 279 -1.89 -12.79 -8.36
CA ILE A 279 -2.34 -11.83 -9.37
C ILE A 279 -1.77 -12.27 -10.72
N ALA A 280 -2.61 -12.86 -11.57
CA ALA A 280 -2.22 -13.35 -12.88
C ALA A 280 -2.37 -12.29 -13.98
N ILE A 281 -1.35 -12.16 -14.81
CA ILE A 281 -1.26 -11.27 -15.95
C ILE A 281 -0.93 -12.10 -17.18
N ILE A 282 -1.72 -11.92 -18.23
CA ILE A 282 -1.53 -12.60 -19.51
C ILE A 282 -1.11 -11.54 -20.52
N LYS A 283 0.07 -11.72 -21.13
CA LYS A 283 0.57 -10.90 -22.23
C LYS A 283 0.70 -11.75 -23.47
N LYS A 284 0.29 -11.19 -24.60
CA LYS A 284 0.49 -11.77 -25.93
C LYS A 284 1.61 -11.03 -26.60
N GLU A 285 2.58 -11.77 -27.12
CA GLU A 285 3.75 -11.22 -27.78
C GLU A 285 3.93 -11.91 -29.12
N THR A 286 4.17 -11.11 -30.16
CA THR A 286 4.45 -11.64 -31.49
C THR A 286 5.94 -11.87 -31.62
N CYS A 287 6.31 -13.11 -31.91
CA CYS A 287 7.67 -13.45 -32.30
C CYS A 287 7.77 -13.49 -33.82
N THR A 288 8.86 -12.95 -34.37
CA THR A 288 9.15 -13.01 -35.80
C THR A 288 10.57 -13.49 -36.04
N ILE A 289 10.73 -14.54 -36.85
CA ILE A 289 12.02 -15.01 -37.35
C ILE A 289 12.02 -14.79 -38.85
N THR A 290 13.05 -14.12 -39.36
CA THR A 290 13.26 -13.96 -40.80
C THR A 290 14.67 -14.38 -41.14
N GLU A 291 14.79 -15.34 -42.04
CA GLU A 291 16.08 -15.87 -42.48
C GLU A 291 16.03 -16.14 -43.98
N THR A 292 17.04 -15.66 -44.69
CA THR A 292 17.21 -15.92 -46.12
C THR A 292 17.93 -17.26 -46.28
N VAL A 293 17.34 -18.17 -47.04
CA VAL A 293 17.86 -19.52 -47.27
C VAL A 293 18.19 -19.69 -48.75
N GLU A 294 19.38 -20.23 -49.02
CA GLU A 294 19.76 -20.72 -50.35
C GLU A 294 19.58 -22.23 -50.42
N VAL A 295 18.71 -22.70 -51.32
CA VAL A 295 18.47 -24.12 -51.55
C VAL A 295 19.12 -24.55 -52.86
N PRO A 296 20.12 -25.45 -52.85
CA PRO A 296 20.77 -25.98 -54.05
C PRO A 296 19.81 -26.67 -55.03
N PRO A 297 20.16 -26.78 -56.33
CA PRO A 297 19.34 -27.52 -57.29
C PRO A 297 19.11 -28.98 -56.87
N LYS A 298 17.89 -29.50 -57.08
CA LYS A 298 17.48 -30.86 -56.73
C LYS A 298 17.69 -31.22 -55.25
N SER A 299 17.52 -30.25 -54.36
CA SER A 299 17.64 -30.45 -52.91
C SER A 299 16.44 -29.92 -52.16
N CYS A 300 16.32 -30.32 -50.91
CA CYS A 300 15.29 -29.89 -49.98
C CYS A 300 15.96 -29.37 -48.71
N VAL A 301 15.49 -28.23 -48.21
CA VAL A 301 15.84 -27.75 -46.87
C VAL A 301 14.59 -27.84 -45.99
N LYS A 302 14.71 -28.50 -44.85
CA LYS A 302 13.71 -28.45 -43.79
C LYS A 302 14.07 -27.35 -42.82
N ALA A 303 13.14 -26.44 -42.59
CA ALA A 303 13.20 -25.43 -41.55
C ALA A 303 12.32 -25.87 -40.38
N THR A 304 12.92 -26.10 -39.22
CA THR A 304 12.19 -26.34 -37.98
C THR A 304 12.37 -25.14 -37.06
N ASP A 305 11.27 -24.53 -36.68
CA ASP A 305 11.24 -23.41 -35.74
C ASP A 305 10.98 -23.93 -34.32
N PHE A 306 11.75 -23.39 -33.38
CA PHE A 306 11.72 -23.75 -31.97
C PHE A 306 11.54 -22.52 -31.11
N VAL A 307 10.87 -22.72 -29.98
CA VAL A 307 10.78 -21.73 -28.90
C VAL A 307 11.29 -22.36 -27.62
N ASP A 308 12.24 -21.68 -26.99
CA ASP A 308 12.63 -22.00 -25.62
C ASP A 308 11.65 -21.34 -24.67
N PHE A 309 11.10 -22.12 -23.77
CA PHE A 309 10.02 -21.75 -22.86
C PHE A 309 10.41 -22.06 -21.42
N MET A 310 10.13 -21.14 -20.51
CA MET A 310 10.10 -21.42 -19.08
C MET A 310 8.67 -21.83 -18.74
N GLU A 311 8.46 -23.07 -18.31
CA GLU A 311 7.12 -23.58 -18.01
C GLU A 311 6.92 -23.81 -16.51
N ASN A 312 5.84 -23.24 -15.96
CA ASN A 312 5.41 -23.42 -14.58
C ASN A 312 6.53 -23.13 -13.57
N ILE A 313 7.30 -22.06 -13.82
CA ILE A 313 8.33 -21.67 -12.88
C ILE A 313 7.71 -21.13 -11.62
N GLU A 314 8.33 -21.44 -10.49
CA GLU A 314 7.96 -20.91 -9.19
C GLU A 314 9.22 -20.46 -8.46
N ILE A 315 9.29 -19.17 -8.15
CA ILE A 315 10.48 -18.55 -7.56
C ILE A 315 10.05 -17.65 -6.42
N SER A 316 10.54 -17.95 -5.22
CA SER A 316 10.37 -17.05 -4.09
C SER A 316 11.16 -15.76 -4.30
N PHE A 317 10.62 -14.63 -3.87
CA PHE A 317 11.30 -13.33 -3.93
C PHE A 317 11.20 -12.56 -2.62
N GLU A 318 12.14 -11.64 -2.43
CA GLU A 318 11.99 -10.48 -1.54
C GLU A 318 11.99 -9.21 -2.39
N ALA A 319 11.16 -8.22 -2.05
CA ALA A 319 11.06 -6.96 -2.78
C ALA A 319 10.91 -5.78 -1.82
N THR A 320 11.11 -4.58 -2.34
CA THR A 320 10.88 -3.33 -1.62
C THR A 320 9.53 -2.74 -2.00
N ALA A 321 8.66 -2.55 -1.03
CA ALA A 321 7.44 -1.76 -1.17
C ALA A 321 7.68 -0.33 -0.65
N GLU A 322 7.57 0.65 -1.54
CA GLU A 322 7.43 2.05 -1.17
C GLU A 322 5.95 2.38 -0.98
N ILE A 323 5.56 2.70 0.26
CA ILE A 323 4.18 2.95 0.63
C ILE A 323 4.00 4.43 0.94
N THR A 324 3.00 5.04 0.32
CA THR A 324 2.58 6.43 0.55
C THR A 324 1.12 6.46 0.97
N ALA A 325 0.68 7.59 1.53
CA ALA A 325 -0.73 7.79 1.79
C ALA A 325 -1.21 9.21 1.47
N ALA A 326 -2.50 9.30 1.17
CA ALA A 326 -3.25 10.53 1.16
C ALA A 326 -4.35 10.46 2.22
N GLY A 327 -4.59 11.57 2.92
CA GLY A 327 -5.61 11.66 3.94
C GLY A 327 -5.87 13.12 4.32
N ASP A 328 -6.86 13.32 5.18
CA ASP A 328 -7.24 14.66 5.59
C ASP A 328 -6.20 15.26 6.55
N ARG A 329 -5.72 16.46 6.25
CA ARG A 329 -4.68 17.16 7.01
C ARG A 329 -5.17 18.49 7.54
N TYR A 330 -4.83 18.76 8.79
CA TYR A 330 -5.15 20.03 9.42
C TYR A 330 -4.05 21.08 9.17
N LYS A 331 -4.46 22.29 8.79
CA LYS A 331 -3.57 23.44 8.62
C LYS A 331 -3.44 24.24 9.92
N LYS A 332 -2.40 25.08 10.01
CA LYS A 332 -2.24 26.05 11.11
C LYS A 332 -3.35 27.10 11.18
N ASP A 333 -3.96 27.46 10.05
CA ASP A 333 -5.15 28.34 9.99
C ASP A 333 -6.44 27.63 10.44
N GLY A 334 -6.33 26.32 10.74
CA GLY A 334 -7.37 25.43 11.21
C GLY A 334 -8.38 24.99 10.16
N THR A 335 -8.07 25.18 8.88
CA THR A 335 -8.80 24.50 7.80
C THR A 335 -8.33 23.05 7.62
N ILE A 336 -9.22 22.17 7.16
CA ILE A 336 -8.89 20.79 6.77
C ILE A 336 -8.67 20.73 5.26
N ILE A 337 -7.52 20.20 4.84
CA ILE A 337 -7.25 19.83 3.44
C ILE A 337 -7.63 18.37 3.28
N LYS A 338 -8.60 18.09 2.41
CA LYS A 338 -8.99 16.71 2.11
C LYS A 338 -7.99 16.01 1.19
N ASN A 339 -7.80 14.71 1.37
CA ASN A 339 -6.97 13.86 0.48
C ASN A 339 -5.56 14.40 0.19
N ALA A 340 -4.91 15.00 1.19
CA ALA A 340 -3.56 15.54 1.03
C ALA A 340 -2.49 14.47 1.32
N LYS A 341 -1.33 14.56 0.66
CA LYS A 341 -0.16 13.74 1.01
C LYS A 341 0.19 13.92 2.49
N VAL A 342 0.32 12.80 3.20
CA VAL A 342 0.67 12.75 4.62
C VAL A 342 2.14 12.39 4.82
N ASP A 343 2.67 12.72 5.99
CA ASP A 343 4.08 12.46 6.31
C ASP A 343 4.25 10.98 6.74
N ALA A 344 5.49 10.47 6.73
CA ALA A 344 5.76 9.05 6.95
C ALA A 344 5.21 8.47 8.27
N ASP A 345 5.11 9.25 9.35
CA ASP A 345 4.52 8.78 10.62
C ASP A 345 3.01 8.54 10.51
N ALA A 346 2.30 9.34 9.71
CA ALA A 346 0.90 9.07 9.40
C ALA A 346 0.76 7.80 8.54
N VAL A 347 1.66 7.58 7.58
CA VAL A 347 1.69 6.33 6.81
C VAL A 347 1.89 5.12 7.73
N LYS A 348 2.83 5.19 8.69
CA LYS A 348 3.05 4.13 9.69
C LYS A 348 1.80 3.88 10.54
N LEU A 349 1.12 4.94 10.99
CA LEU A 349 -0.13 4.81 11.73
C LEU A 349 -1.18 4.05 10.92
N PHE A 350 -1.38 4.43 9.66
CA PHE A 350 -2.34 3.77 8.76
C PHE A 350 -1.96 2.32 8.50
N LEU A 351 -0.68 2.00 8.30
CA LEU A 351 -0.21 0.62 8.16
C LEU A 351 -0.50 -0.21 9.43
N LYS A 352 -0.33 0.37 10.62
CA LYS A 352 -0.63 -0.27 11.90
C LYS A 352 -2.13 -0.54 12.07
N GLU A 353 -2.98 0.43 11.74
CA GLU A 353 -4.45 0.26 11.76
C GLU A 353 -4.92 -0.87 10.83
N ASN A 354 -4.23 -1.06 9.69
CA ASN A 354 -4.52 -2.14 8.74
C ASN A 354 -3.78 -3.46 9.04
N ASN A 355 -3.14 -3.58 10.21
CA ASN A 355 -2.36 -4.78 10.61
C ASN A 355 -1.32 -5.22 9.58
N PHE A 356 -0.70 -4.27 8.88
CA PHE A 356 0.36 -4.59 7.91
C PHE A 356 1.52 -5.32 8.61
N LYS A 357 1.92 -6.47 8.05
CA LYS A 357 2.93 -7.35 8.65
C LYS A 357 4.33 -7.20 8.04
N GLY A 358 4.47 -6.41 6.98
CA GLY A 358 5.76 -6.20 6.33
C GLY A 358 6.75 -5.46 7.21
N LYS A 359 8.04 -5.78 7.05
CA LYS A 359 9.10 -5.18 7.87
C LYS A 359 9.45 -3.80 7.33
N ILE A 360 9.04 -2.75 8.04
CA ILE A 360 9.46 -1.37 7.76
C ILE A 360 10.94 -1.23 8.12
N PHE A 361 11.76 -0.76 7.16
CA PHE A 361 13.20 -0.56 7.38
C PHE A 361 13.66 0.89 7.13
N LYS A 362 12.81 1.72 6.48
CA LYS A 362 13.10 3.13 6.25
C LYS A 362 11.83 3.96 6.27
N SER A 363 11.94 5.24 6.61
CA SER A 363 10.84 6.21 6.55
C SER A 363 11.41 7.56 6.17
N GLU A 364 10.96 8.12 5.05
CA GLU A 364 11.53 9.35 4.49
C GLU A 364 10.43 10.24 3.92
N GLY A 365 10.38 11.49 4.37
CA GLY A 365 9.41 12.48 3.90
C GLY A 365 7.96 11.99 4.06
N ASN A 366 7.36 11.58 2.94
CA ASN A 366 5.95 11.18 2.83
C ASN A 366 5.77 9.68 2.51
N SER A 367 6.84 8.88 2.59
CA SER A 367 6.80 7.45 2.30
C SER A 367 7.48 6.61 3.37
N VAL A 368 7.09 5.34 3.38
CA VAL A 368 7.65 4.29 4.21
C VAL A 368 8.15 3.20 3.28
N LEU A 369 9.38 2.73 3.50
CA LEU A 369 9.93 1.58 2.77
C LEU A 369 9.83 0.34 3.64
N ALA A 370 9.20 -0.70 3.09
CA ALA A 370 9.02 -1.99 3.73
C ALA A 370 9.56 -3.11 2.84
N LYS A 371 10.06 -4.17 3.48
CA LYS A 371 10.35 -5.43 2.80
C LYS A 371 9.07 -6.25 2.74
N VAL A 372 8.78 -6.76 1.55
CA VAL A 372 7.68 -7.70 1.28
C VAL A 372 8.24 -8.94 0.61
N ARG A 373 7.58 -10.07 0.80
CA ARG A 373 8.00 -11.39 0.31
C ARG A 373 6.87 -12.05 -0.43
N GLY A 374 7.22 -12.98 -1.29
CA GLY A 374 6.21 -13.65 -2.10
C GLY A 374 6.78 -14.73 -3.00
N SER A 375 5.92 -15.21 -3.87
CA SER A 375 6.27 -16.14 -4.94
C SER A 375 5.88 -15.55 -6.29
N PHE A 376 6.77 -15.69 -7.25
CA PHE A 376 6.51 -15.44 -8.65
C PHE A 376 6.28 -16.77 -9.35
N HIS A 377 5.17 -16.84 -10.08
CA HIS A 377 4.82 -17.95 -10.96
C HIS A 377 4.81 -17.48 -12.40
N GLY A 378 5.43 -18.24 -13.30
CA GLY A 378 5.60 -17.78 -14.68
C GLY A 378 5.57 -18.92 -15.69
N SER A 379 4.97 -18.63 -16.84
CA SER A 379 5.03 -19.45 -18.04
C SER A 379 5.23 -18.51 -19.23
N TYR A 380 6.45 -18.44 -19.76
CA TYR A 380 6.80 -17.47 -20.81
C TYR A 380 7.95 -17.97 -21.70
N PHE A 381 7.99 -17.47 -22.93
CA PHE A 381 9.08 -17.80 -23.83
C PHE A 381 10.33 -16.94 -23.55
N LEU A 382 11.49 -17.48 -23.88
CA LEU A 382 12.80 -16.81 -23.74
C LEU A 382 13.33 -16.34 -25.09
N LYS A 383 13.32 -17.24 -26.07
CA LYS A 383 13.79 -16.97 -27.43
C LYS A 383 13.16 -17.94 -28.41
N ALA A 384 13.02 -17.48 -29.65
CA ALA A 384 12.73 -18.35 -30.77
C ALA A 384 13.99 -18.50 -31.64
N HIS A 385 14.16 -19.67 -32.24
CA HIS A 385 15.29 -19.95 -33.11
C HIS A 385 14.90 -20.99 -34.16
N ARG A 386 15.59 -20.94 -35.31
CA ARG A 386 15.39 -21.85 -36.43
C ARG A 386 16.55 -22.81 -36.55
N LYS A 387 16.25 -24.05 -36.92
CA LYS A 387 17.23 -25.03 -37.41
C LYS A 387 16.92 -25.34 -38.86
N LEU A 388 17.94 -25.24 -39.71
CA LEU A 388 17.88 -25.66 -41.10
C LEU A 388 18.58 -27.01 -41.23
N GLU A 389 17.94 -27.95 -41.92
CA GLU A 389 18.48 -29.28 -42.20
C GLU A 389 18.37 -29.58 -43.70
N ASP A 390 19.48 -29.95 -44.33
CA ASP A 390 19.48 -30.46 -45.69
C ASP A 390 18.89 -31.87 -45.71
N ILE A 391 17.80 -32.05 -46.43
CA ILE A 391 17.21 -33.37 -46.68
C ILE A 391 17.67 -33.84 -48.05
N VAL A 392 18.42 -34.95 -48.08
CA VAL A 392 18.66 -35.67 -49.33
C VAL A 392 17.32 -36.24 -49.79
N PRO A 393 16.82 -35.89 -50.99
CA PRO A 393 15.57 -36.44 -51.48
C PRO A 393 15.68 -37.95 -51.51
N LYS A 394 14.78 -38.66 -50.81
CA LYS A 394 14.58 -40.08 -51.08
C LYS A 394 13.99 -40.17 -52.48
N VAL A 395 14.85 -40.39 -53.47
CA VAL A 395 14.42 -40.81 -54.80
C VAL A 395 13.59 -42.08 -54.60
N PRO A 396 12.31 -42.12 -54.99
CA PRO A 396 11.58 -43.37 -55.02
C PRO A 396 12.28 -44.26 -56.05
N GLU A 397 12.95 -45.32 -55.59
CA GLU A 397 13.34 -46.38 -56.49
C GLU A 397 12.05 -46.96 -57.07
N ASN A 398 11.94 -46.89 -58.40
CA ASN A 398 10.90 -47.44 -59.27
C ASN A 398 9.71 -46.52 -59.59
N THR A 399 9.83 -45.81 -60.70
CA THR A 399 8.78 -45.91 -61.73
C THR A 399 9.44 -45.97 -63.10
N VAL A 400 9.24 -47.10 -63.75
CA VAL A 400 9.76 -47.50 -65.06
C VAL A 400 9.28 -46.53 -66.13
N CYS A 401 10.21 -46.01 -66.93
CA CYS A 401 9.91 -45.43 -68.23
C CYS A 401 9.46 -46.55 -69.18
N SER A 402 8.23 -46.49 -69.65
CA SER A 402 7.79 -47.21 -70.85
C SER A 402 7.07 -46.25 -71.79
N GLU A 403 7.65 -46.17 -73.00
CA GLU A 403 7.03 -45.86 -74.29
C GLU A 403 6.58 -44.42 -74.58
N ASN A 404 7.31 -43.76 -75.49
CA ASN A 404 6.91 -43.78 -76.90
C ASN A 404 8.02 -43.29 -77.82
N LEU A 405 8.42 -44.19 -78.73
CA LEU A 405 9.26 -43.93 -79.89
C LEU A 405 8.36 -43.55 -81.07
N GLU A 406 8.70 -42.42 -81.67
CA GLU A 406 8.66 -42.07 -83.10
C GLU A 406 7.34 -42.01 -83.92
N SER A 407 7.24 -40.85 -84.57
CA SER A 407 6.34 -40.38 -85.61
C SER A 407 6.36 -41.17 -86.92
N THR A 408 5.28 -41.10 -87.72
CA THR A 408 5.35 -40.60 -89.12
C THR A 408 3.98 -40.34 -89.78
N HIS A 409 4.05 -39.49 -90.79
CA HIS A 409 3.03 -38.96 -91.70
C HIS A 409 2.24 -39.97 -92.57
N ILE A 410 1.10 -39.45 -93.05
CA ILE A 410 0.11 -39.88 -94.08
C ILE A 410 -0.96 -40.84 -93.60
#